data_AF-A0AAW9EQC3-F1
#
_entry.id   AF-A0AAW9EQC3-F1
#
_cell.length_a   1.000
_cell.length_b   1.000
_cell.length_c   1.000
_cell.angle_alpha   90.00
_cell.angle_beta   90.00
_cell.angle_gamma   90.00
#
_symmetry.space_group_name_H-M   'P 1'
#
loop_
_entity.id
_entity.type
_entity.pdbx_description
1 polymer ?
#
loop_
_entity_poly.entity_id
_entity_poly.type
_entity_poly.pdbx_seq_one_letter_code
_entity_poly.pdbx_strand_id
1 'polypeptide(L)'
;MSETGNVSYLIENRIIFTPATQCLARVDHPNQRIKLKHSASLCLLLLIQHRGQVVSQNELLEFGWGKNHRQVSFNAFYQSILSLRKSLLQLELEQPLITTIPRKGLIIQEEFDIQVIETPEENSASAEESLAPDATIEEFLADTPRQPLITAAETVMLALTLIICVLILYPWKASDDYFSGYITADKAPTGCQYYFNNDASNFSRHTAFIDKNPGLCQSHKFIYITTYPESKKLSVLVCRSPIKARQENACQSVYYPRYDS
;
A
#
# COMPACT_ATOMS: atom_id res chain seq x y z
N MET A 1 34.26 1.40 0.14
CA MET A 1 34.53 2.58 0.99
C MET A 1 33.69 2.36 2.25
N SER A 2 34.06 1.42 3.13
CA SER A 2 35.22 1.34 4.04
C SER A 2 34.87 1.99 5.39
N GLU A 3 34.85 1.17 6.45
CA GLU A 3 34.87 1.53 7.88
C GLU A 3 33.61 2.14 8.56
N THR A 4 32.51 1.39 8.65
CA THR A 4 31.44 1.67 9.65
C THR A 4 31.12 0.42 10.48
N GLY A 5 32.16 -0.27 10.93
CA GLY A 5 32.08 -1.61 11.49
C GLY A 5 31.84 -1.72 13.00
N ASN A 6 31.48 -0.64 13.72
CA ASN A 6 31.15 -0.72 15.17
C ASN A 6 30.54 0.58 15.76
N VAL A 7 29.74 1.31 14.96
CA VAL A 7 29.18 2.59 15.39
C VAL A 7 27.68 2.45 15.67
N SER A 8 27.27 2.76 16.89
CA SER A 8 25.88 2.85 17.30
C SER A 8 25.52 4.32 17.64
N TYR A 9 24.25 4.67 17.60
CA TYR A 9 23.76 6.02 17.86
C TYR A 9 22.82 6.00 19.06
N LEU A 10 23.10 6.83 20.05
CA LEU A 10 22.26 7.04 21.22
C LEU A 10 21.37 8.27 20.99
N ILE A 11 20.06 8.05 20.90
CA ILE A 11 19.04 9.05 20.61
C ILE A 11 18.33 9.41 21.93
N GLU A 12 18.32 10.69 22.28
CA GLU A 12 17.65 11.27 23.47
C GLU A 12 18.06 10.57 24.79
N ASN A 13 19.28 10.02 24.86
CA ASN A 13 19.76 9.19 25.97
C ASN A 13 18.81 8.02 26.36
N ARG A 14 17.96 7.58 25.43
CA ARG A 14 16.89 6.59 25.67
C ARG A 14 16.95 5.41 24.72
N ILE A 15 17.27 5.66 23.45
CA ILE A 15 17.21 4.64 22.40
C ILE A 15 18.58 4.48 21.75
N ILE A 16 19.07 3.24 21.70
CA ILE A 16 20.27 2.87 20.96
C ILE A 16 19.85 2.34 19.61
N PHE A 17 20.31 3.00 18.55
CA PHE A 17 20.21 2.53 17.17
C PHE A 17 21.54 1.94 16.72
N THR A 18 21.52 0.68 16.28
CA THR A 18 22.70 0.01 15.72
C THR A 18 22.47 -0.30 14.24
N PRO A 19 23.06 0.47 13.30
CA PRO A 19 22.89 0.27 11.86
C PRO A 19 23.36 -1.11 11.39
N ALA A 20 24.44 -1.64 11.96
CA ALA A 20 25.02 -2.93 11.57
C ALA A 20 24.04 -4.09 11.77
N THR A 21 23.32 -4.10 12.90
CA THR A 21 22.33 -5.14 13.23
C THR A 21 20.90 -4.75 12.84
N GLN A 22 20.68 -3.51 12.39
CA GLN A 22 19.38 -2.94 12.05
C GLN A 22 18.42 -2.93 13.24
N CYS A 23 18.93 -2.73 14.45
CA CYS A 23 18.16 -2.84 15.69
C CYS A 23 18.03 -1.50 16.42
N LEU A 24 16.85 -1.27 16.99
CA LEU A 24 16.60 -0.27 18.02
C LEU A 24 16.42 -0.97 19.37
N ALA A 25 17.06 -0.47 20.42
CA ALA A 25 16.91 -0.98 21.77
C ALA A 25 16.74 0.20 22.73
N ARG A 26 16.00 0.02 23.82
CA ARG A 26 16.00 1.00 24.92
C ARG A 26 17.23 0.80 25.79
N VAL A 27 17.77 1.90 26.32
CA VAL A 27 18.85 1.88 27.31
C VAL A 27 18.39 1.17 28.59
N ASP A 28 17.17 1.44 29.06
CA ASP A 28 16.62 0.86 30.29
C ASP A 28 16.28 -0.63 30.17
N HIS A 29 15.98 -1.10 28.96
CA HIS A 29 15.51 -2.45 28.66
C HIS A 29 16.25 -3.02 27.43
N PRO A 30 17.53 -3.40 27.57
CA PRO A 30 18.36 -3.86 26.45
C PRO A 30 17.86 -5.16 25.79
N ASN A 31 17.01 -5.93 26.50
CA ASN A 31 16.36 -7.14 25.99
C ASN A 31 15.17 -6.83 25.07
N GLN A 32 14.61 -5.61 25.13
CA GLN A 32 13.54 -5.17 24.25
C GLN A 32 14.13 -4.56 22.98
N ARG A 33 14.54 -5.44 22.05
CA ARG A 33 15.09 -5.05 20.74
C ARG A 33 14.03 -5.11 19.66
N ILE A 34 13.91 -4.04 18.87
CA ILE A 34 13.07 -4.01 17.68
C ILE A 34 13.99 -4.06 16.46
N LYS A 35 13.85 -5.12 15.67
CA LYS A 35 14.54 -5.24 14.38
C LYS A 35 13.81 -4.44 13.30
N LEU A 36 14.50 -3.48 12.72
CA LEU A 36 14.01 -2.67 11.61
C LEU A 36 14.16 -3.42 10.29
N LYS A 37 13.35 -3.04 9.30
CA LYS A 37 13.60 -3.41 7.91
C LYS A 37 14.89 -2.73 7.45
N HIS A 38 15.64 -3.40 6.57
CA HIS A 38 16.90 -2.87 6.04
C HIS A 38 16.76 -1.45 5.48
N SER A 39 15.78 -1.20 4.61
CA SER A 39 15.57 0.12 4.02
C SER A 39 15.14 1.19 5.03
N ALA A 40 14.39 0.81 6.07
CA ALA A 40 14.02 1.71 7.17
C ALA A 40 15.26 2.08 8.02
N SER A 41 16.12 1.11 8.30
CA SER A 41 17.38 1.32 9.03
C SER A 41 18.32 2.25 8.27
N LEU A 42 18.43 2.08 6.94
CA LEU A 42 19.21 2.98 6.09
C LEU A 42 18.62 4.39 6.02
N CYS A 43 17.29 4.52 5.90
CA CYS A 43 16.64 5.84 5.96
C CYS A 43 16.92 6.55 7.30
N LEU A 44 16.84 5.82 8.42
CA LEU A 44 17.16 6.38 9.73
C LEU A 44 18.62 6.83 9.81
N LEU A 45 19.56 5.99 9.33
CA LEU A 45 20.97 6.33 9.29
C LEU A 45 21.24 7.62 8.50
N LEU A 46 20.66 7.74 7.30
CA LEU A 46 20.84 8.94 6.48
C LEU A 46 20.28 10.19 7.16
N LEU A 47 19.11 10.07 7.80
CA LEU A 47 18.51 11.18 8.55
C LEU A 47 19.36 11.61 9.75
N ILE A 48 19.99 10.66 10.44
CA ILE A 48 20.91 10.95 11.56
C ILE A 48 22.17 11.64 11.04
N GLN A 49 22.73 11.17 9.93
CA GLN A 49 23.92 11.78 9.30
C GLN A 49 23.66 13.21 8.82
N HIS A 50 22.43 13.51 8.39
CA HIS A 50 21.98 14.83 7.95
C HIS A 50 21.09 15.53 8.99
N ARG A 51 21.35 15.35 10.29
CA ARG A 51 20.60 16.01 11.38
C ARG A 51 20.54 17.52 11.14
N GLY A 52 19.36 18.11 11.37
CA GLY A 52 19.09 19.53 11.13
C GLY A 52 18.87 19.91 9.66
N GLN A 53 19.05 18.99 8.71
CA GLN A 53 18.84 19.23 7.29
C GLN A 53 17.63 18.44 6.76
N VAL A 54 16.94 19.01 5.77
CA VAL A 54 15.84 18.32 5.09
C VAL A 54 16.43 17.38 4.05
N VAL A 55 16.24 16.08 4.23
CA VAL A 55 16.62 15.05 3.26
C VAL A 55 15.44 14.78 2.34
N SER A 56 15.66 14.82 1.03
CA SER A 56 14.60 14.63 0.05
C SER A 56 14.12 13.18 -0.02
N GLN A 57 12.89 12.97 -0.51
CA GLN A 57 12.34 11.63 -0.68
C GLN A 57 13.16 10.78 -1.65
N ASN A 58 13.70 11.41 -2.70
CA ASN A 58 14.50 10.72 -3.70
C ASN A 58 15.85 10.26 -3.14
N GLU A 59 16.52 11.09 -2.34
CA GLU A 59 17.77 10.70 -1.65
C GLU A 59 17.53 9.55 -0.67
N LEU A 60 16.44 9.60 0.11
CA LEU A 60 16.08 8.51 1.03
C LEU A 60 15.75 7.21 0.30
N LEU A 61 15.04 7.29 -0.84
CA LEU A 61 14.75 6.15 -1.71
C LEU A 61 16.04 5.56 -2.28
N GLU A 62 16.93 6.40 -2.79
CA GLU A 62 18.21 5.98 -3.38
C GLU A 62 19.12 5.32 -2.34
N PHE A 63 19.25 5.93 -1.16
CA PHE A 63 20.07 5.38 -0.09
C PHE A 63 19.45 4.09 0.51
N GLY A 64 18.14 4.07 0.74
CA GLY A 64 17.46 2.96 1.41
C GLY A 64 17.24 1.72 0.55
N TRP A 65 17.16 1.88 -0.77
CA TRP A 65 16.92 0.76 -1.72
C TRP A 65 18.03 0.56 -2.75
N GLY A 66 19.09 1.39 -2.70
CA GLY A 66 20.26 1.27 -3.57
C GLY A 66 19.85 1.19 -5.04
N LYS A 67 20.42 0.23 -5.77
CA LYS A 67 20.15 0.00 -7.21
C LYS A 67 18.67 -0.21 -7.56
N ASN A 68 17.85 -0.65 -6.60
CA ASN A 68 16.44 -0.97 -6.83
C ASN A 68 15.52 0.24 -6.57
N HIS A 69 16.04 1.40 -6.17
CA HIS A 69 15.24 2.57 -5.78
C HIS A 69 14.21 3.00 -6.83
N ARG A 70 14.51 2.85 -8.13
CA ARG A 70 13.60 3.21 -9.23
C ARG A 70 12.37 2.30 -9.37
N GLN A 71 12.42 1.09 -8.81
CA GLN A 71 11.33 0.11 -8.87
C GLN A 71 10.39 0.22 -7.65
N VAL A 72 10.77 1.01 -6.66
CA VAL A 72 10.04 1.13 -5.40
C VAL A 72 8.98 2.21 -5.55
N SER A 73 7.72 1.88 -5.26
CA SER A 73 6.65 2.87 -5.25
C SER A 73 6.79 3.82 -4.05
N PHE A 74 6.36 5.07 -4.22
CA PHE A 74 6.28 6.03 -3.10
C PHE A 74 5.44 5.49 -1.93
N ASN A 75 4.41 4.68 -2.21
CA ASN A 75 3.64 4.03 -1.15
C ASN A 75 4.52 3.10 -0.29
N ALA A 76 5.35 2.25 -0.92
CA ALA A 76 6.26 1.37 -0.18
C ALA A 76 7.28 2.16 0.66
N PHE A 77 7.77 3.28 0.14
CA PHE A 77 8.58 4.23 0.90
C PHE A 77 7.85 4.76 2.13
N TYR A 78 6.64 5.31 1.94
CA TYR A 78 5.84 5.84 3.05
C TYR A 78 5.51 4.78 4.11
N GLN A 79 5.24 3.53 3.70
CA GLN A 79 5.03 2.42 4.64
C GLN A 79 6.31 2.11 5.44
N SER A 80 7.49 2.25 4.84
CA SER A 80 8.77 2.08 5.53
C SER A 80 8.95 3.15 6.62
N ILE A 81 8.71 4.42 6.28
CA ILE A 81 8.80 5.53 7.23
C ILE A 81 7.74 5.43 8.33
N LEU A 82 6.52 5.00 8.00
CA LEU A 82 5.46 4.77 8.97
C LEU A 82 5.84 3.65 9.95
N SER A 83 6.39 2.55 9.45
CA SER A 83 6.90 1.45 10.27
C SER A 83 7.99 1.93 11.22
N LEU A 84 8.93 2.74 10.74
CA LEU A 84 10.01 3.31 11.55
C LEU A 84 9.47 4.19 12.69
N ARG A 85 8.51 5.09 12.39
CA ARG A 85 7.86 5.93 13.40
C ARG A 85 7.15 5.10 14.47
N LYS A 86 6.45 4.03 14.07
CA LYS A 86 5.79 3.11 15.01
C LYS A 86 6.81 2.41 15.92
N SER A 87 7.94 1.95 15.38
CA SER A 87 8.99 1.32 16.18
C SER A 87 9.59 2.28 17.21
N LEU A 88 9.80 3.56 16.84
CA LEU A 88 10.27 4.58 17.78
C LEU A 88 9.25 4.88 18.88
N LEU A 89 7.97 4.98 18.53
CA LEU A 89 6.88 5.18 19.49
C LEU A 89 6.74 3.99 20.47
N GLN A 90 6.94 2.75 19.99
CA GLN A 90 6.91 1.56 20.82
C GLN A 90 8.03 1.53 21.87
N LEU A 91 9.11 2.28 21.63
CA LEU A 91 10.22 2.48 22.59
C LEU A 91 10.00 3.73 23.45
N GLU A 92 8.76 4.23 23.54
CA GLU A 92 8.34 5.35 24.40
C GLU A 92 9.07 6.67 24.11
N LEU A 93 9.41 6.90 22.83
CA LEU A 93 9.85 8.22 22.40
C LEU A 93 8.62 9.12 22.22
N GLU A 94 8.36 9.98 23.21
CA GLU A 94 7.15 10.82 23.26
C GLU A 94 7.09 11.86 22.13
N GLN A 95 8.24 12.33 21.65
CA GLN A 95 8.35 13.31 20.58
C GLN A 95 8.66 12.63 19.23
N PRO A 96 8.02 13.06 18.12
CA PRO A 96 8.25 12.46 16.82
C PRO A 96 9.63 12.84 16.28
N LEU A 97 10.61 11.92 16.43
CA LEU A 97 11.99 12.10 15.94
C LEU A 97 12.06 12.51 14.46
N ILE A 98 11.20 11.92 13.62
CA ILE A 98 11.21 12.12 12.17
C ILE A 98 10.00 12.95 11.75
N THR A 99 10.25 14.21 11.40
CA THR A 99 9.22 15.15 10.96
C THR A 99 9.15 15.21 9.43
N THR A 100 7.93 15.30 8.89
CA THR A 100 7.71 15.46 7.45
C THR A 100 7.63 16.94 7.09
N ILE A 101 8.42 17.37 6.11
CA ILE A 101 8.28 18.70 5.49
C ILE A 101 7.53 18.53 4.16
N PRO A 102 6.29 19.04 4.04
CA PRO A 102 5.46 18.84 2.85
C PRO A 102 6.17 19.26 1.57
N ARG A 103 6.12 18.40 0.55
CA ARG A 103 6.75 18.59 -0.78
C ARG A 103 8.27 18.72 -0.78
N LYS A 104 8.95 18.62 0.36
CA LYS A 104 10.42 18.68 0.44
C LYS A 104 11.03 17.34 0.84
N GLY A 105 10.58 16.74 1.94
CA GLY A 105 11.22 15.54 2.45
C GLY A 105 10.99 15.27 3.93
N LEU A 106 11.97 14.68 4.58
CA LEU A 106 11.98 14.35 6.00
C LEU A 106 13.16 15.05 6.70
N ILE A 107 13.01 15.31 7.99
CA ILE A 107 14.05 15.93 8.81
C ILE A 107 14.03 15.32 10.21
N ILE A 108 15.23 15.13 10.79
CA ILE A 108 15.42 15.03 12.24
C ILE A 108 15.81 16.42 12.72
N GLN A 109 15.00 16.96 13.61
CA GLN A 109 15.12 18.29 14.19
C GLN A 109 16.46 18.42 14.96
N GLU A 110 17.06 19.61 14.93
CA GLU A 110 18.37 19.84 15.57
C GLU A 110 18.26 19.77 17.10
N GLU A 111 17.06 19.93 17.63
CA GLU A 111 16.74 19.83 19.05
C GLU A 111 16.94 18.43 19.64
N PHE A 112 16.93 17.38 18.80
CA PHE A 112 17.07 15.99 19.26
C PHE A 112 18.53 15.63 19.53
N ASP A 113 18.91 15.33 20.78
CA ASP A 113 20.27 14.89 21.11
C ASP A 113 20.56 13.50 20.53
N ILE A 114 21.61 13.41 19.71
CA ILE A 114 22.07 12.16 19.10
C ILE A 114 23.57 12.08 19.25
N GLN A 115 24.03 11.10 20.04
CA GLN A 115 25.44 10.86 20.32
C GLN A 115 25.91 9.60 19.62
N VAL A 116 27.16 9.62 19.16
CA VAL A 116 27.82 8.45 18.59
C VAL A 116 28.44 7.65 19.74
N ILE A 117 28.10 6.36 19.82
CA ILE A 117 28.62 5.43 20.82
C ILE A 117 29.27 4.23 20.15
N GLU A 118 30.29 3.67 20.79
CA GLU A 118 30.88 2.40 20.36
C GLU A 118 29.87 1.27 20.60
N THR A 119 29.70 0.37 19.63
CA THR A 119 28.78 -0.76 19.75
C THR A 119 29.18 -1.61 20.96
N PRO A 120 28.26 -1.90 21.91
CA PRO A 120 28.55 -2.81 23.00
C PRO A 120 28.89 -4.18 22.43
N GLU A 121 30.12 -4.64 22.61
CA GLU A 121 30.56 -5.98 22.22
C GLU A 121 29.77 -7.02 23.03
N GLU A 122 28.73 -7.60 22.42
CA GLU A 122 28.21 -8.88 22.88
C GLU A 122 29.19 -9.97 22.42
N ASN A 123 29.93 -10.53 23.38
CA ASN A 123 30.82 -11.68 23.23
C ASN A 123 30.25 -12.71 22.25
N SER A 124 30.79 -12.69 21.04
CA SER A 124 30.54 -13.71 20.02
C SER A 124 31.53 -14.86 20.24
N ALA A 125 31.10 -15.88 20.99
CA ALA A 125 31.76 -17.18 20.93
C ALA A 125 31.27 -17.92 19.67
N SER A 126 32.11 -17.88 18.64
CA SER A 126 32.06 -18.74 17.47
C SER A 126 32.23 -20.21 17.87
N ALA A 127 31.38 -21.09 17.32
CA ALA A 127 31.77 -22.45 16.94
C ALA A 127 30.73 -23.03 15.96
N GLU A 128 30.99 -22.86 14.66
CA GLU A 128 30.61 -23.89 13.69
C GLU A 128 31.60 -25.04 13.87
N GLU A 129 31.14 -26.25 14.25
CA GLU A 129 31.73 -27.46 13.72
C GLU A 129 30.74 -28.63 13.71
N SER A 130 30.68 -29.25 12.54
CA SER A 130 29.95 -30.46 12.17
C SER A 130 30.50 -31.70 12.88
N LEU A 131 29.61 -32.65 13.18
CA LEU A 131 29.75 -34.13 13.08
C LEU A 131 29.06 -34.85 14.27
N ALA A 132 28.00 -35.58 13.97
CA ALA A 132 27.59 -36.77 14.73
C ALA A 132 28.65 -37.89 14.50
N PRO A 133 28.83 -38.93 15.35
CA PRO A 133 27.73 -39.82 15.75
C PRO A 133 27.81 -40.52 17.14
N ASP A 134 26.64 -41.04 17.51
CA ASP A 134 26.32 -42.33 18.14
C ASP A 134 26.35 -42.60 19.67
N ALA A 135 25.19 -43.12 20.08
CA ALA A 135 24.82 -44.08 21.13
C ALA A 135 25.42 -44.02 22.55
N THR A 136 24.54 -43.80 23.53
CA THR A 136 24.06 -44.93 24.36
C THR A 136 22.70 -44.60 25.00
N ILE A 137 21.72 -45.45 24.72
CA ILE A 137 20.39 -45.50 25.32
C ILE A 137 20.45 -46.49 26.50
N GLU A 138 19.89 -46.10 27.64
CA GLU A 138 19.16 -46.90 28.64
C GLU A 138 19.04 -45.98 29.89
N GLU A 139 17.93 -45.79 30.59
CA GLU A 139 16.57 -46.31 30.53
C GLU A 139 15.81 -45.48 31.58
N PHE A 140 14.76 -44.76 31.19
CA PHE A 140 13.69 -44.36 32.12
C PHE A 140 12.39 -44.34 31.32
N LEU A 141 11.82 -45.53 31.17
CA LEU A 141 10.42 -45.70 30.81
C LEU A 141 9.56 -45.13 31.93
N ALA A 142 9.06 -43.92 31.74
CA ALA A 142 7.86 -43.44 32.43
C ALA A 142 6.76 -43.30 31.38
N ASP A 143 5.79 -44.21 31.48
CA ASP A 143 4.54 -44.22 30.73
C ASP A 143 3.85 -42.85 30.80
N THR A 144 3.75 -42.14 29.68
CA THR A 144 2.84 -41.00 29.54
C THR A 144 1.77 -41.32 28.49
N PRO A 145 0.48 -41.14 28.80
CA PRO A 145 -0.60 -41.49 27.90
C PRO A 145 -0.58 -40.58 26.66
N ARG A 146 -0.56 -41.21 25.48
CA ARG A 146 -0.65 -40.52 24.18
C ARG A 146 -2.01 -39.83 24.05
N GLN A 147 -2.03 -38.51 24.26
CA GLN A 147 -3.18 -37.69 23.88
C GLN A 147 -3.23 -37.54 22.35
N PRO A 148 -4.43 -37.50 21.73
CA PRO A 148 -4.54 -37.35 20.30
C PRO A 148 -3.98 -35.99 19.87
N LEU A 149 -3.12 -36.00 18.86
CA LEU A 149 -2.27 -34.89 18.42
C LEU A 149 -3.03 -33.75 17.69
N ILE A 150 -4.34 -33.65 17.85
CA ILE A 150 -5.17 -32.57 17.31
C ILE A 150 -6.43 -32.43 18.19
N THR A 151 -6.61 -31.29 18.84
CA THR A 151 -7.85 -31.00 19.59
C THR A 151 -8.97 -30.63 18.62
N ALA A 152 -10.22 -31.03 18.90
CA ALA A 152 -11.37 -30.72 18.02
C ALA A 152 -11.57 -29.20 17.74
N ALA A 153 -11.01 -28.33 18.57
CA ALA A 153 -11.00 -26.88 18.34
C ALA A 153 -10.06 -26.44 17.21
N GLU A 154 -8.93 -27.13 17.01
CA GLU A 154 -7.94 -26.80 15.97
C GLU A 154 -8.45 -27.17 14.57
N THR A 155 -9.19 -28.27 14.45
CA THR A 155 -9.85 -28.66 13.20
C THR A 155 -10.98 -27.69 12.82
N VAL A 156 -11.71 -27.18 13.80
CA VAL A 156 -12.77 -26.16 13.58
C VAL A 156 -12.16 -24.84 13.12
N MET A 157 -11.05 -24.39 13.73
CA MET A 157 -10.33 -23.19 13.30
C MET A 157 -9.81 -23.32 11.86
N LEU A 158 -9.19 -24.45 11.51
CA LEU A 158 -8.72 -24.70 10.15
C LEU A 158 -9.86 -24.72 9.13
N ALA A 159 -10.97 -25.38 9.44
CA ALA A 159 -12.15 -25.40 8.57
C ALA A 159 -12.75 -24.00 8.36
N LEU A 160 -12.86 -23.19 9.43
CA LEU A 160 -13.34 -21.80 9.34
C LEU A 160 -12.42 -20.94 8.48
N THR A 161 -11.10 -21.06 8.63
CA THR A 161 -10.14 -20.30 7.80
C THR A 161 -10.26 -20.67 6.32
N LEU A 162 -10.43 -21.95 5.97
CA LEU A 162 -10.66 -22.39 4.59
C LEU A 162 -11.96 -21.83 4.02
N ILE A 163 -13.05 -21.82 4.80
CA ILE A 163 -14.34 -21.24 4.39
C ILE A 163 -14.17 -19.73 4.12
N ILE A 164 -13.49 -19.00 5.00
CA ILE A 164 -13.23 -17.56 4.82
C ILE A 164 -12.36 -17.30 3.59
N CYS A 165 -11.30 -18.09 3.37
CA CYS A 165 -10.48 -18.02 2.18
C CYS A 165 -11.30 -18.26 0.91
N VAL A 166 -12.19 -19.24 0.90
CA VAL A 166 -13.09 -19.50 -0.24
C VAL A 166 -14.06 -18.33 -0.45
N LEU A 167 -14.60 -17.72 0.61
CA LEU A 167 -15.47 -16.55 0.49
C LEU A 167 -14.74 -15.31 -0.04
N ILE A 168 -13.47 -15.10 0.33
CA ILE A 168 -12.63 -14.01 -0.17
C ILE A 168 -12.18 -14.26 -1.62
N LEU A 169 -11.83 -15.52 -1.94
CA LEU A 169 -11.34 -15.92 -3.26
C LEU A 169 -12.47 -16.16 -4.26
N TYR A 170 -13.70 -16.42 -3.82
CA TYR A 170 -14.87 -16.44 -4.67
C TYR A 170 -15.16 -14.98 -5.00
N PRO A 171 -14.86 -14.50 -6.21
CA PRO A 171 -15.19 -13.13 -6.55
C PRO A 171 -16.70 -13.07 -6.49
N TRP A 172 -17.26 -12.29 -5.55
CA TRP A 172 -18.57 -11.69 -5.73
C TRP A 172 -18.46 -10.80 -6.97
N LYS A 173 -18.50 -11.45 -8.12
CA LYS A 173 -18.39 -10.84 -9.43
C LYS A 173 -19.77 -10.32 -9.80
N ALA A 174 -20.29 -9.43 -8.96
CA ALA A 174 -21.23 -8.43 -9.40
C ALA A 174 -20.39 -7.36 -10.10
N SER A 175 -19.97 -7.65 -11.33
CA SER A 175 -19.51 -6.60 -12.23
C SER A 175 -20.77 -5.86 -12.67
N ASP A 176 -21.30 -5.02 -11.80
CA ASP A 176 -22.33 -4.07 -12.18
C ASP A 176 -21.63 -3.09 -13.12
N ASP A 177 -21.80 -3.30 -14.42
CA ASP A 177 -21.33 -2.36 -15.43
C ASP A 177 -21.98 -1.01 -15.12
N TYR A 178 -21.20 0.05 -14.91
CA TYR A 178 -21.73 1.39 -14.57
C TYR A 178 -22.84 1.86 -15.54
N PHE A 179 -22.76 1.44 -16.81
CA PHE A 179 -23.74 1.76 -17.84
C PHE A 179 -24.97 0.83 -17.89
N SER A 180 -25.04 -0.21 -17.05
CA SER A 180 -26.18 -1.15 -16.98
C SER A 180 -27.48 -0.46 -16.59
N GLY A 181 -27.40 0.61 -15.78
CA GLY A 181 -28.54 1.40 -15.39
C GLY A 181 -29.07 2.32 -16.49
N TYR A 182 -28.35 2.50 -17.61
CA TYR A 182 -28.80 3.46 -18.63
C TYR A 182 -30.02 2.93 -19.38
N ILE A 183 -30.96 3.83 -19.66
CA ILE A 183 -32.21 3.51 -20.37
C ILE A 183 -32.12 3.93 -21.83
N THR A 184 -32.82 3.24 -22.72
CA THR A 184 -32.87 3.57 -24.15
C THR A 184 -33.75 4.79 -24.41
N ALA A 185 -33.37 5.66 -25.34
CA ALA A 185 -34.21 6.78 -25.77
C ALA A 185 -35.42 6.31 -26.59
N ASP A 186 -36.63 6.76 -26.23
CA ASP A 186 -37.87 6.35 -26.91
C ASP A 186 -37.99 6.82 -28.36
N LYS A 187 -37.31 7.92 -28.70
CA LYS A 187 -37.39 8.59 -30.02
C LYS A 187 -36.00 8.87 -30.59
N ALA A 188 -35.23 7.82 -30.78
CA ALA A 188 -33.92 7.92 -31.41
C ALA A 188 -34.04 8.08 -32.94
N PRO A 189 -33.23 8.94 -33.57
CA PRO A 189 -32.99 8.93 -35.02
C PRO A 189 -32.65 7.53 -35.53
N THR A 190 -33.13 7.19 -36.72
CA THR A 190 -32.87 5.88 -37.35
C THR A 190 -31.36 5.70 -37.59
N GLY A 191 -30.80 4.60 -37.09
CA GLY A 191 -29.39 4.20 -37.33
C GLY A 191 -28.44 4.33 -36.14
N CYS A 192 -28.88 4.90 -35.01
CA CYS A 192 -28.10 4.97 -33.77
C CYS A 192 -28.93 4.53 -32.55
N GLN A 193 -28.25 4.01 -31.53
CA GLN A 193 -28.89 3.65 -30.26
C GLN A 193 -28.43 4.63 -29.18
N TYR A 194 -29.37 5.38 -28.61
CA TYR A 194 -29.10 6.36 -27.56
C TYR A 194 -29.49 5.81 -26.19
N TYR A 195 -28.64 6.06 -25.21
CA TYR A 195 -28.77 5.62 -23.83
C TYR A 195 -28.63 6.79 -22.87
N PHE A 196 -29.55 6.93 -21.92
CA PHE A 196 -29.60 8.02 -20.95
C PHE A 196 -29.35 7.49 -19.54
N ASN A 197 -28.65 8.28 -18.71
CA ASN A 197 -28.49 7.96 -17.30
C ASN A 197 -29.85 7.94 -16.58
N ASN A 198 -30.17 6.84 -15.88
CA ASN A 198 -31.50 6.62 -15.26
C ASN A 198 -31.78 7.50 -14.03
N ASP A 199 -30.75 8.07 -13.44
CA ASP A 199 -30.80 8.93 -12.27
C ASP A 199 -31.11 10.40 -12.62
N ALA A 200 -31.31 10.71 -13.90
CA ALA A 200 -31.84 12.01 -14.32
C ALA A 200 -33.32 12.14 -13.96
N SER A 201 -33.72 13.26 -13.35
CA SER A 201 -35.13 13.51 -13.00
C SER A 201 -36.03 13.75 -14.22
N ASN A 202 -35.45 14.14 -15.37
CA ASN A 202 -36.11 14.19 -16.67
C ASN A 202 -35.09 14.10 -17.82
N PHE A 203 -35.57 13.78 -19.02
CA PHE A 203 -34.73 13.56 -20.22
C PHE A 203 -34.75 14.72 -21.24
N SER A 204 -35.29 15.89 -20.87
CA SER A 204 -35.44 17.04 -21.79
C SER A 204 -34.10 17.55 -22.33
N ARG A 205 -33.05 17.52 -21.50
CA ARG A 205 -31.70 17.92 -21.89
C ARG A 205 -31.06 16.91 -22.83
N HIS A 206 -31.28 15.62 -22.62
CA HIS A 206 -30.77 14.56 -23.50
C HIS A 206 -31.37 14.69 -24.89
N THR A 207 -32.69 14.87 -24.99
CA THR A 207 -33.37 15.05 -26.28
C THR A 207 -32.92 16.35 -26.96
N ALA A 208 -32.89 17.47 -26.23
CA ALA A 208 -32.39 18.74 -26.76
C ALA A 208 -30.92 18.66 -27.21
N PHE A 209 -30.10 17.82 -26.57
CA PHE A 209 -28.73 17.55 -27.00
C PHE A 209 -28.65 16.81 -28.32
N ILE A 210 -29.45 15.77 -28.48
CA ILE A 210 -29.52 14.99 -29.74
C ILE A 210 -29.95 15.90 -30.89
N ASP A 211 -30.98 16.71 -30.68
CA ASP A 211 -31.54 17.59 -31.72
C ASP A 211 -30.54 18.64 -32.22
N LYS A 212 -29.71 19.19 -31.32
CA LYS A 212 -28.67 20.15 -31.68
C LYS A 212 -27.40 19.51 -32.28
N ASN A 213 -27.22 18.20 -32.13
CA ASN A 213 -25.99 17.51 -32.53
C ASN A 213 -26.27 16.29 -33.45
N PRO A 214 -26.94 16.48 -34.60
CA PRO A 214 -27.27 15.37 -35.49
C PRO A 214 -26.04 14.62 -36.01
N GLY A 215 -24.89 15.30 -36.14
CA GLY A 215 -23.63 14.72 -36.61
C GLY A 215 -22.99 13.69 -35.68
N LEU A 216 -23.47 13.57 -34.43
CA LEU A 216 -23.04 12.50 -33.53
C LEU A 216 -23.54 11.13 -33.97
N CYS A 217 -24.67 11.09 -34.68
CA CYS A 217 -25.20 9.84 -35.21
C CYS A 217 -24.46 9.44 -36.49
N GLN A 218 -23.56 8.48 -36.36
CA GLN A 218 -22.99 7.74 -37.48
C GLN A 218 -23.54 6.32 -37.43
N SER A 219 -23.70 5.68 -38.59
CA SER A 219 -24.41 4.39 -38.68
C SER A 219 -23.83 3.35 -37.70
N HIS A 220 -24.74 2.63 -37.02
CA HIS A 220 -24.44 1.54 -36.09
C HIS A 220 -23.62 1.93 -34.86
N LYS A 221 -23.81 3.13 -34.31
CA LYS A 221 -23.17 3.60 -33.07
C LYS A 221 -24.09 3.50 -31.85
N PHE A 222 -23.47 3.25 -30.70
CA PHE A 222 -24.08 3.24 -29.38
C PHE A 222 -23.63 4.49 -28.64
N ILE A 223 -24.57 5.36 -28.26
CA ILE A 223 -24.30 6.70 -27.74
C ILE A 223 -24.88 6.80 -26.33
N TYR A 224 -24.02 6.96 -25.34
CA TYR A 224 -24.40 7.12 -23.94
C TYR A 224 -24.28 8.60 -23.57
N ILE A 225 -25.37 9.19 -23.08
CA ILE A 225 -25.44 10.61 -22.71
C ILE A 225 -25.70 10.70 -21.21
N THR A 226 -24.81 11.41 -20.53
CA THR A 226 -24.92 11.71 -19.09
C THR A 226 -25.12 13.21 -18.92
N THR A 227 -26.29 13.60 -18.42
CA THR A 227 -26.59 15.00 -18.07
C THR A 227 -27.62 15.06 -16.96
N TYR A 228 -27.59 16.14 -16.19
CA TYR A 228 -28.54 16.44 -15.12
C TYR A 228 -29.20 17.80 -15.38
N PRO A 229 -30.47 18.00 -14.99
CA PRO A 229 -31.19 19.26 -15.22
C PRO A 229 -30.47 20.51 -14.72
N GLU A 230 -29.89 20.44 -13.52
CA GLU A 230 -29.23 21.58 -12.85
C GLU A 230 -27.75 21.75 -13.23
N SER A 231 -27.20 20.85 -14.06
CA SER A 231 -25.79 20.86 -14.42
C SER A 231 -25.58 21.40 -15.82
N LYS A 232 -24.67 22.37 -15.95
CA LYS A 232 -24.18 22.84 -17.26
C LYS A 232 -23.27 21.83 -17.97
N LYS A 233 -22.82 20.79 -17.25
CA LYS A 233 -21.90 19.76 -17.73
C LYS A 233 -22.69 18.64 -18.40
N LEU A 234 -22.22 18.23 -19.57
CA LEU A 234 -22.77 17.11 -20.32
C LEU A 234 -21.63 16.23 -20.82
N SER A 235 -21.79 14.91 -20.68
CA SER A 235 -20.81 13.93 -21.16
C SER A 235 -21.46 13.00 -22.15
N VAL A 236 -20.73 12.68 -23.22
CA VAL A 236 -21.16 11.73 -24.24
C VAL A 236 -20.08 10.69 -24.44
N LEU A 237 -20.49 9.43 -24.53
CA LEU A 237 -19.63 8.32 -24.89
C LEU A 237 -20.19 7.64 -26.14
N VAL A 238 -19.41 7.63 -27.22
CA VAL A 238 -19.80 7.05 -28.51
C VAL A 238 -18.99 5.77 -28.72
N CYS A 239 -19.67 4.62 -28.77
CA CYS A 239 -19.05 3.30 -28.88
C CYS A 239 -19.43 2.58 -30.17
N ARG A 240 -18.58 1.64 -30.61
CA ARG A 240 -18.86 0.74 -31.75
C ARG A 240 -19.79 -0.43 -31.39
N SER A 241 -19.86 -0.77 -30.12
CA SER A 241 -20.68 -1.87 -29.59
C SER A 241 -21.31 -1.45 -28.26
N PRO A 242 -22.32 -2.17 -27.74
CA PRO A 242 -22.84 -1.88 -26.41
C PRO A 242 -21.78 -2.18 -25.35
N ILE A 243 -21.69 -1.35 -24.31
CA ILE A 243 -20.73 -1.54 -23.21
C ILE A 243 -21.18 -2.73 -22.37
N LYS A 244 -20.32 -3.75 -22.28
CA LYS A 244 -20.49 -4.97 -21.49
C LYS A 244 -19.16 -5.35 -20.86
N ALA A 245 -19.17 -5.91 -19.65
CA ALA A 245 -18.01 -6.23 -18.82
C ALA A 245 -16.88 -7.05 -19.46
N ARG A 246 -17.14 -7.75 -20.58
CA ARG A 246 -16.19 -8.72 -21.19
C ARG A 246 -15.96 -8.53 -22.69
N GLN A 247 -16.34 -7.37 -23.24
CA GLN A 247 -16.18 -7.11 -24.67
C GLN A 247 -15.21 -5.95 -24.91
N GLU A 248 -14.19 -6.19 -25.74
CA GLU A 248 -13.37 -5.10 -26.27
C GLU A 248 -14.24 -4.16 -27.09
N ASN A 249 -14.23 -2.87 -26.73
CA ASN A 249 -15.10 -1.88 -27.34
C ASN A 249 -14.33 -0.57 -27.57
N ALA A 250 -14.31 -0.11 -28.82
CA ALA A 250 -13.73 1.17 -29.16
C ALA A 250 -14.77 2.27 -28.89
N CYS A 251 -14.50 3.07 -27.87
CA CYS A 251 -15.35 4.19 -27.46
C CYS A 251 -14.57 5.51 -27.52
N GLN A 252 -15.26 6.58 -27.89
CA GLN A 252 -14.77 7.95 -27.86
C GLN A 252 -15.59 8.75 -26.84
N SER A 253 -14.91 9.38 -25.88
CA SER A 253 -15.54 10.28 -24.92
C SER A 253 -15.48 11.73 -25.42
N VAL A 254 -16.58 12.46 -25.24
CA VAL A 254 -16.70 13.88 -25.55
C VAL A 254 -17.35 14.57 -24.36
N TYR A 255 -16.69 15.61 -23.85
CA TYR A 255 -17.13 16.32 -22.65
C TYR A 255 -17.42 17.79 -22.94
N TYR A 256 -18.60 18.24 -22.54
CA TYR A 256 -19.09 19.61 -22.71
C TYR A 256 -19.20 20.27 -21.33
N PRO A 257 -18.24 21.12 -20.92
CA PRO A 257 -18.26 21.75 -19.59
C PRO A 257 -19.36 22.81 -19.42
N ARG A 258 -19.84 23.39 -20.53
CA ARG A 258 -20.97 24.33 -20.59
C ARG A 258 -21.77 24.08 -21.86
N TYR A 259 -22.78 23.23 -21.78
CA TYR A 259 -23.64 22.92 -22.92
C TYR A 259 -24.71 24.01 -23.19
N ASP A 260 -25.09 24.78 -22.17
CA ASP A 260 -26.19 25.77 -22.27
C ASP A 260 -25.72 27.19 -22.55
N SER A 261 -24.45 27.39 -22.93
CA SER A 261 -23.86 28.70 -23.20
C SER A 261 -23.69 28.94 -24.69
#